data_AF-M1D2Z7-F1
#
_entry.id   AF-M1D2Z7-F1
#
_cell.length_a   1.000
_cell.length_b   1.000
_cell.length_c   1.000
_cell.angle_alpha   90.00
_cell.angle_beta   90.00
_cell.angle_gamma   90.00
#
_symmetry.space_group_name_H-M   'P 1'
#
loop_
_entity.id
_entity.type
_entity.pdbx_description
1 polymer ?
#
loop_
_entity_poly.entity_id
_entity_poly.type
_entity_poly.pdbx_seq_one_letter_code
_entity_poly.pdbx_strand_id
1 'polypeptide(L)'
;MISDGQRPFDVFAEELGSAELFMKESKFLIYGNGKEKPPTGFMFEKEQMHGLYFNQSPAKDIALAMVSMRAIPLGPIMEKLSLTPDKYGTSHRFYVQTLDDHALSPDVQEKLLRENPPGGVFKIKGSDHCPFFSKPQSLHKILVEIAQIP
;
A
#
# COMPACT_ATOMS: atom_id res chain seq x y z
N MET A 1 -0.91 2.16 -8.84
CA MET A 1 0.06 3.07 -9.46
C MET A 1 -0.51 4.46 -9.38
N ILE A 2 0.23 5.42 -8.81
CA ILE A 2 -0.25 6.79 -8.56
C ILE A 2 0.13 7.65 -9.77
N SER A 3 -0.72 8.59 -10.15
CA SER A 3 -0.52 9.52 -11.27
C SER A 3 0.04 10.87 -10.81
N ASP A 4 0.53 11.68 -11.75
CA ASP A 4 1.01 13.04 -11.45
C ASP A 4 -0.07 13.87 -10.76
N GLY A 5 0.32 14.64 -9.74
CA GLY A 5 -0.56 15.49 -8.95
C GLY A 5 -1.43 14.75 -7.92
N GLN A 6 -1.44 13.42 -7.90
CA GLN A 6 -2.12 12.61 -6.89
C GLN A 6 -1.27 12.41 -5.64
N ARG A 7 -1.94 12.22 -4.51
CA ARG A 7 -1.33 11.78 -3.25
C ARG A 7 -1.33 10.25 -3.19
N PRO A 8 -0.36 9.62 -2.51
CA PRO A 8 -0.49 8.21 -2.14
C PRO A 8 -1.76 7.89 -1.36
N PHE A 9 -2.27 8.82 -0.55
CA PHE A 9 -3.54 8.65 0.16
C PHE A 9 -4.74 8.47 -0.78
N ASP A 10 -4.75 9.09 -1.95
CA ASP A 10 -5.93 9.15 -2.82
C ASP A 10 -6.36 7.76 -3.31
N VAL A 11 -5.45 6.77 -3.30
CA VAL A 11 -5.77 5.38 -3.65
C VAL A 11 -6.71 4.72 -2.65
N PHE A 12 -6.76 5.22 -1.41
CA PHE A 12 -7.61 4.71 -0.33
C PHE A 12 -8.85 5.56 -0.10
N ALA A 13 -9.12 6.56 -0.95
CA ALA A 13 -10.18 7.53 -0.71
C ALA A 13 -11.59 6.90 -0.73
N GLU A 14 -11.77 5.77 -1.42
CA GLU A 14 -13.02 5.02 -1.44
C GLU A 14 -13.25 4.29 -0.11
N GLU A 15 -12.20 3.71 0.48
CA GLU A 15 -12.29 2.99 1.76
C GLU A 15 -12.21 3.90 3.00
N LEU A 16 -11.40 4.96 2.95
CA LEU A 16 -11.09 5.83 4.10
C LEU A 16 -11.77 7.20 4.03
N GLY A 17 -12.47 7.51 2.94
CA GLY A 17 -13.01 8.84 2.66
C GLY A 17 -11.94 9.83 2.18
N SER A 18 -12.32 11.10 1.99
CA SER A 18 -11.36 12.12 1.56
C SER A 18 -10.27 12.33 2.62
N ALA A 19 -9.11 12.83 2.20
CA ALA A 19 -8.00 13.12 3.13
C ALA A 19 -8.46 14.05 4.27
N GLU A 20 -9.30 15.05 3.98
CA GLU A 20 -9.86 15.97 4.96
C GLU A 20 -10.78 15.26 5.95
N LEU A 21 -11.63 14.34 5.45
CA LEU A 21 -12.52 13.54 6.29
C LEU A 21 -11.73 12.60 7.20
N PHE A 22 -10.78 11.85 6.62
CA PHE A 22 -9.90 10.96 7.35
C PHE A 22 -9.13 11.70 8.46
N MET A 23 -8.57 12.87 8.15
CA MET A 23 -7.82 13.67 9.12
C MET A 23 -8.68 14.24 10.24
N LYS A 24 -9.99 14.42 10.00
CA LYS A 24 -10.94 14.91 11.01
C LYS A 24 -11.50 13.80 11.88
N GLU A 25 -11.77 12.62 11.31
CA GLU A 25 -12.54 11.57 11.95
C GLU A 25 -11.70 10.38 12.46
N SER A 26 -10.47 10.23 11.96
CA SER A 26 -9.60 9.13 12.36
C SER A 26 -9.17 9.24 13.82
N LYS A 27 -9.46 8.18 14.59
CA LYS A 27 -9.02 8.02 15.97
C LYS A 27 -7.58 7.51 16.08
N PHE A 28 -6.96 7.18 14.95
CA PHE A 28 -5.67 6.50 14.87
C PHE A 28 -4.49 7.46 14.62
N LEU A 29 -4.76 8.77 14.67
CA LEU A 29 -3.79 9.81 14.38
C LEU A 29 -2.82 10.01 15.54
N ILE A 30 -1.54 10.19 15.20
CA ILE A 30 -0.44 10.39 16.13
C ILE A 30 0.09 11.81 15.97
N TYR A 31 0.16 12.53 17.08
CA TYR A 31 0.55 13.94 17.15
C TYR A 31 1.96 14.09 17.72
N GLY A 32 2.97 13.63 16.97
CA GLY A 32 4.37 13.57 17.43
C GLY A 32 4.99 14.93 17.77
N ASN A 33 4.46 16.01 17.18
CA ASN A 33 4.90 17.40 17.41
C ASN A 33 4.00 18.16 18.41
N GLY A 34 3.13 17.46 19.14
CA GLY A 34 2.16 18.03 20.07
C GLY A 34 0.73 18.08 19.52
N LYS A 35 -0.27 18.03 20.41
CA LYS A 35 -1.69 17.89 20.07
C LYS A 35 -2.29 19.07 19.29
N GLU A 36 -1.69 20.26 19.43
CA GLU A 36 -2.09 21.48 18.72
C GLU A 36 -1.44 21.61 17.33
N LYS A 37 -0.60 20.65 16.92
CA LYS A 37 0.03 20.60 15.61
C LYS A 37 -0.67 19.56 14.72
N PRO A 38 -0.51 19.61 13.40
CA PRO A 38 -1.02 18.55 12.53
C PRO A 38 -0.45 17.17 12.93
N PRO A 39 -1.21 16.09 12.74
CA PRO A 39 -0.74 14.75 13.05
C PRO A 39 0.43 14.38 12.13
N THR A 40 1.41 13.67 12.70
CA THR A 40 2.65 13.28 12.03
C THR A 40 2.58 11.86 11.46
N GLY A 41 1.68 11.04 11.97
CA GLY A 41 1.50 9.65 11.54
C GLY A 41 0.15 9.09 11.93
N PHE A 42 -0.08 7.84 11.54
CA PHE A 42 -1.22 7.06 12.01
C PHE A 42 -0.81 5.61 12.23
N MET A 43 -1.55 4.89 13.07
CA MET A 43 -1.31 3.46 13.28
C MET A 43 -2.62 2.76 13.60
N PHE A 44 -2.95 1.73 12.83
CA PHE A 44 -4.10 0.88 13.12
C PHE A 44 -3.88 0.09 14.41
N GLU A 45 -4.98 -0.28 15.07
CA GLU A 45 -4.94 -1.22 16.19
C GLU A 45 -4.44 -2.59 15.73
N LYS A 46 -3.89 -3.38 16.65
CA LYS A 46 -3.26 -4.67 16.32
C LYS A 46 -4.22 -5.64 15.64
N GLU A 47 -5.46 -5.66 16.11
CA GLU A 47 -6.53 -6.52 15.57
C GLU A 47 -6.87 -6.12 14.13
N GLN A 48 -6.89 -4.81 13.84
CA GLN A 48 -7.11 -4.31 12.48
C GLN A 48 -5.92 -4.63 11.57
N MET A 49 -4.69 -4.45 12.04
CA MET A 49 -3.48 -4.78 11.27
C MET A 49 -3.46 -6.26 10.87
N HIS A 50 -3.88 -7.17 11.76
CA HIS A 50 -3.97 -8.59 11.43
C HIS A 50 -4.94 -8.84 10.27
N GLY A 51 -6.14 -8.28 10.33
CA GLY A 51 -7.17 -8.48 9.31
C GLY A 51 -6.86 -7.82 7.97
N LEU A 52 -6.19 -6.66 7.99
CA LEU A 52 -5.88 -5.87 6.80
C LEU A 52 -4.61 -6.36 6.10
N TYR A 53 -3.54 -6.60 6.85
CA TYR A 53 -2.22 -6.87 6.26
C TYR A 53 -1.83 -8.34 6.21
N PHE A 54 -2.34 -9.15 7.13
CA PHE A 54 -1.76 -10.46 7.46
C PHE A 54 -2.79 -11.60 7.48
N ASN A 55 -3.92 -11.46 6.78
CA ASN A 55 -5.00 -12.44 6.79
C ASN A 55 -4.63 -13.80 6.18
N GLN A 56 -3.52 -13.90 5.44
CA GLN A 56 -3.00 -15.15 4.85
C GLN A 56 -1.59 -15.49 5.33
N SER A 57 -1.00 -14.67 6.19
CA SER A 57 0.39 -14.82 6.64
C SER A 57 0.53 -15.86 7.76
N PRO A 58 1.66 -16.59 7.85
CA PRO A 58 1.89 -17.54 8.94
C PRO A 58 2.00 -16.84 10.31
N ALA A 59 1.47 -17.46 11.36
CA ALA A 59 1.43 -16.87 12.71
C ALA A 59 2.80 -16.41 13.26
N LYS A 60 3.89 -17.10 12.91
CA LYS A 60 5.25 -16.71 13.31
C LYS A 60 5.68 -15.36 12.70
N ASP A 61 5.28 -15.09 11.46
CA ASP A 61 5.66 -13.89 10.72
C ASP A 61 4.78 -12.72 11.18
N ILE A 62 3.51 -13.00 11.50
CA ILE A 62 2.61 -12.05 12.18
C ILE A 62 3.19 -11.64 13.53
N ALA A 63 3.63 -12.59 14.36
CA ALA A 63 4.21 -12.28 15.67
C ALA A 63 5.44 -11.36 15.55
N LEU A 64 6.31 -11.63 14.57
CA LEU A 64 7.46 -10.78 14.26
C LEU A 64 7.04 -9.37 13.78
N ALA A 65 6.05 -9.29 12.89
CA ALA A 65 5.54 -8.01 12.40
C ALA A 65 4.96 -7.18 13.55
N MET A 66 4.13 -7.79 14.41
CA MET A 66 3.45 -7.09 15.52
C MET A 66 4.39 -6.44 16.53
N VAL A 67 5.61 -6.95 16.71
CA VAL A 67 6.62 -6.32 17.58
C VAL A 67 7.48 -5.27 16.87
N SER A 68 7.49 -5.29 15.54
CA SER A 68 8.35 -4.45 14.70
C SER A 68 7.64 -3.23 14.11
N MET A 69 6.31 -3.31 13.93
CA MET A 69 5.52 -2.24 13.35
C MET A 69 5.68 -0.90 14.08
N ARG A 70 5.59 0.18 13.32
CA ARG A 70 5.66 1.57 13.76
C ARG A 70 4.57 2.36 13.05
N ALA A 71 4.32 3.57 13.56
CA ALA A 71 3.40 4.50 12.94
C ALA A 71 3.77 4.78 11.49
N ILE A 72 2.77 4.79 10.63
CA ILE A 72 2.90 5.15 9.22
C ILE A 72 3.01 6.68 9.14
N PRO A 73 4.04 7.25 8.50
CA PRO A 73 4.22 8.69 8.42
C PRO A 73 3.19 9.32 7.48
N LEU A 74 2.44 10.31 7.97
CA LEU A 74 1.39 10.97 7.17
C LEU A 74 1.95 11.94 6.13
N GLY A 75 3.08 12.58 6.41
CA GLY A 75 3.68 13.58 5.52
C GLY A 75 3.85 13.05 4.08
N PRO A 76 4.61 11.97 3.86
CA PRO A 76 4.78 11.39 2.53
C PRO A 76 3.49 10.89 1.88
N ILE A 77 2.52 10.43 2.69
CA ILE A 77 1.26 9.87 2.19
C ILE A 77 0.29 10.97 1.72
N MET A 78 0.35 12.14 2.35
CA MET A 78 -0.51 13.29 2.04
C MET A 78 0.11 14.25 1.02
N GLU A 79 1.38 14.04 0.67
CA GLU A 79 2.10 14.87 -0.30
C GLU A 79 1.64 14.55 -1.73
N LYS A 80 1.43 15.59 -2.53
CA LYS A 80 1.13 15.40 -3.96
C LYS A 80 2.42 15.06 -4.70
N LEU A 81 2.41 13.96 -5.44
CA LEU A 81 3.56 13.57 -6.23
C LEU A 81 3.67 14.43 -7.49
N SER A 82 4.89 14.84 -7.83
CA SER A 82 5.20 15.45 -9.12
C SER A 82 5.95 14.42 -9.98
N LEU A 83 5.27 13.89 -10.99
CA LEU A 83 5.72 12.82 -11.86
C LEU A 83 5.73 13.34 -13.30
N THR A 84 6.86 13.19 -14.00
CA THR A 84 6.99 13.67 -15.38
C THR A 84 7.11 12.51 -16.37
N PRO A 85 6.61 12.67 -17.62
CA PRO A 85 6.84 11.70 -18.68
C PRO A 85 8.33 11.37 -18.89
N ASP A 86 9.18 12.39 -18.91
CA ASP A 86 10.62 12.25 -19.18
C ASP A 86 11.43 11.57 -18.04
N LYS A 87 10.81 11.30 -16.89
CA LYS A 87 11.46 10.63 -15.74
C LYS A 87 10.67 9.43 -15.28
N TYR A 88 9.51 9.67 -14.69
CA TYR A 88 8.63 8.61 -14.21
C TYR A 88 8.06 7.78 -15.38
N GLY A 89 7.70 8.46 -16.48
CA GLY A 89 7.13 7.82 -17.68
C GLY A 89 8.09 6.88 -18.42
N THR A 90 9.40 7.09 -18.31
CA THR A 90 10.42 6.26 -18.99
C THR A 90 10.80 5.01 -18.22
N SER A 91 10.39 4.88 -16.96
CA SER A 91 10.72 3.69 -16.16
C SER A 91 9.88 2.49 -16.59
N HIS A 92 10.50 1.31 -16.75
CA HIS A 92 9.77 0.05 -16.92
C HIS A 92 9.06 -0.30 -15.62
N ARG A 93 7.73 -0.38 -15.67
CA ARG A 93 6.89 -0.64 -14.50
C ARG A 93 6.15 -1.94 -14.67
N PHE A 94 6.16 -2.75 -13.63
CA PHE A 94 5.39 -3.98 -13.51
C PHE A 94 4.60 -3.92 -12.21
N TYR A 95 3.43 -4.57 -12.19
CA TYR A 95 2.58 -4.60 -11.01
C TYR A 95 2.30 -6.04 -10.59
N VAL A 96 2.47 -6.34 -9.30
CA VAL A 96 2.14 -7.64 -8.73
C VAL A 96 0.89 -7.48 -7.88
N GLN A 97 -0.24 -7.99 -8.36
CA GLN A 97 -1.52 -7.98 -7.65
C GLN A 97 -1.59 -9.09 -6.62
N THR A 98 -2.11 -8.75 -5.45
CA THR A 98 -2.40 -9.64 -4.33
C THR A 98 -3.91 -9.82 -4.22
N LEU A 99 -4.41 -11.03 -4.47
CA LEU A 99 -5.84 -11.21 -4.72
C LEU A 99 -6.70 -11.38 -3.46
N ASP A 100 -6.08 -11.62 -2.30
CA ASP A 100 -6.77 -11.68 -0.99
C ASP A 100 -6.33 -10.51 -0.09
N ASP A 101 -5.95 -9.39 -0.70
CA ASP A 101 -5.54 -8.16 -0.02
C ASP A 101 -6.77 -7.42 0.52
N HIS A 102 -6.78 -7.22 1.84
CA HIS A 102 -7.84 -6.51 2.54
C HIS A 102 -7.49 -5.04 2.85
N ALA A 103 -6.24 -4.63 2.65
CA ALA A 103 -5.79 -3.25 2.84
C ALA A 103 -5.91 -2.42 1.55
N LEU A 104 -5.65 -3.04 0.40
CA LEU A 104 -5.84 -2.47 -0.92
C LEU A 104 -6.60 -3.49 -1.77
N SER A 105 -7.92 -3.37 -1.79
CA SER A 105 -8.80 -4.38 -2.40
C SER A 105 -8.44 -4.65 -3.87
N PRO A 106 -8.67 -5.87 -4.40
CA PRO A 106 -8.40 -6.18 -5.80
C PRO A 106 -9.08 -5.21 -6.78
N ASP A 107 -10.28 -4.74 -6.47
CA ASP A 107 -11.01 -3.77 -7.29
C ASP A 107 -10.31 -2.41 -7.35
N VAL A 108 -9.78 -1.93 -6.23
CA VAL A 108 -8.96 -0.72 -6.19
C VAL A 108 -7.63 -0.93 -6.91
N GLN A 109 -6.99 -2.09 -6.76
CA GLN A 109 -5.80 -2.41 -7.54
C GLN A 109 -6.08 -2.37 -9.05
N GLU A 110 -7.18 -2.97 -9.51
CA GLU A 110 -7.60 -2.94 -10.91
C GLU A 110 -7.92 -1.52 -11.40
N LYS A 111 -8.57 -0.68 -10.58
CA LYS A 111 -8.78 0.74 -10.90
C LYS A 111 -7.46 1.47 -11.15
N LEU A 112 -6.49 1.29 -10.26
CA LEU A 112 -5.17 1.89 -10.39
C LEU A 112 -4.43 1.46 -11.67
N LEU A 113 -4.62 0.21 -12.10
CA LEU A 113 -4.02 -0.29 -13.34
C LEU A 113 -4.68 0.30 -14.59
N ARG A 114 -6.00 0.55 -14.56
CA ARG A 114 -6.70 1.21 -15.66
C ARG A 114 -6.29 2.68 -15.79
N GLU A 115 -6.13 3.37 -14.67
CA GLU A 115 -5.80 4.80 -14.64
C GLU A 115 -4.33 5.09 -14.97
N ASN A 116 -3.41 4.20 -14.55
CA ASN A 116 -1.98 4.35 -14.80
C ASN A 116 -1.35 2.99 -15.16
N PRO A 117 -1.46 2.56 -16.44
CA PRO A 117 -1.09 1.22 -16.86
C PRO A 117 0.44 0.98 -16.77
N PRO A 118 0.86 -0.17 -16.20
CA PRO A 118 2.23 -0.66 -16.28
C PRO A 118 2.50 -1.44 -17.58
N GLY A 119 3.76 -1.78 -17.84
CA GLY A 119 4.16 -2.63 -18.96
C GLY A 119 3.81 -4.12 -18.77
N GLY A 120 3.51 -4.55 -17.55
CA GLY A 120 3.03 -5.90 -17.26
C GLY A 120 2.40 -6.04 -15.89
N VAL A 121 1.50 -7.02 -15.76
CA VAL A 121 0.73 -7.29 -14.53
C VAL A 121 0.81 -8.78 -14.21
N PHE A 122 1.18 -9.10 -12.97
CA PHE A 122 1.24 -10.44 -12.42
C PHE A 122 0.25 -10.56 -11.28
N LYS A 123 -0.26 -11.76 -11.01
CA LYS A 123 -1.27 -11.99 -9.96
C LYS A 123 -0.85 -13.13 -9.04
N ILE A 124 -0.99 -12.92 -7.74
CA ILE A 124 -0.74 -13.93 -6.72
C ILE A 124 -2.07 -14.25 -6.01
N LYS A 125 -2.65 -15.39 -6.35
CA LYS A 125 -3.82 -15.93 -5.66
C LYS A 125 -3.44 -16.41 -4.25
N GLY A 126 -4.30 -16.17 -3.26
CA GLY A 126 -4.01 -16.59 -1.89
C GLY A 126 -3.10 -15.63 -1.14
N SER A 127 -2.68 -14.52 -1.74
CA SER A 127 -1.79 -13.54 -1.11
C SER A 127 -2.59 -12.45 -0.42
N ASP A 128 -2.25 -12.19 0.83
CA ASP A 128 -2.62 -10.96 1.53
C ASP A 128 -1.78 -9.77 1.02
N HIS A 129 -1.89 -8.63 1.72
CA HIS A 129 -1.14 -7.41 1.46
C HIS A 129 0.38 -7.59 1.53
N CYS A 130 0.86 -8.64 2.21
CA CYS A 130 2.26 -8.91 2.45
C CYS A 130 2.68 -10.21 1.72
N PRO A 131 2.80 -10.19 0.38
CA PRO A 131 3.14 -11.39 -0.42
C PRO A 131 4.50 -11.98 -0.05
N PHE A 132 5.40 -11.19 0.54
CA PHE A 132 6.68 -11.64 1.08
C PHE A 132 6.55 -12.51 2.34
N PHE A 133 5.40 -12.51 3.02
CA PHE A 133 5.06 -13.42 4.11
C PHE A 133 4.07 -14.51 3.68
N SER A 134 2.96 -14.13 3.05
CA SER A 134 1.89 -15.08 2.71
C SER A 134 2.22 -15.98 1.51
N LYS A 135 2.96 -15.47 0.52
CA LYS A 135 3.30 -16.19 -0.72
C LYS A 135 4.74 -15.93 -1.22
N PRO A 136 5.79 -16.10 -0.38
CA PRO A 136 7.14 -15.69 -0.72
C PRO A 136 7.72 -16.39 -1.96
N GLN A 137 7.43 -17.67 -2.18
CA GLN A 137 7.92 -18.40 -3.35
C GLN A 137 7.27 -17.92 -4.65
N SER A 138 5.96 -17.62 -4.63
CA SER A 138 5.26 -17.06 -5.79
C SER A 138 5.78 -15.67 -6.13
N LEU A 139 5.97 -14.82 -5.11
CA LEU A 139 6.56 -13.49 -5.31
C LEU A 139 7.97 -13.60 -5.87
N HIS A 140 8.81 -14.46 -5.30
CA HIS A 140 10.17 -14.70 -5.78
C HIS A 140 10.20 -15.09 -7.26
N LYS A 141 9.37 -16.07 -7.66
CA LYS A 141 9.29 -16.51 -9.05
C LYS A 141 8.94 -15.36 -10.00
N ILE A 142 7.93 -14.54 -9.63
CA ILE A 142 7.50 -13.38 -10.43
C ILE A 142 8.62 -12.34 -10.54
N LEU A 143 9.33 -12.05 -9.44
CA LEU A 143 10.44 -11.09 -9.48
C LEU A 143 11.59 -11.56 -10.37
N VAL A 144 11.91 -12.86 -10.36
CA VAL A 144 12.90 -13.46 -11.26
C VAL A 144 12.44 -13.38 -12.72
N GLU A 145 11.16 -13.64 -12.98
CA GLU A 145 10.57 -13.52 -14.32
C GLU A 145 10.65 -12.09 -14.84
N ILE A 146 10.26 -11.09 -14.03
CA ILE A 146 10.37 -9.67 -14.37
C ILE A 146 11.82 -9.27 -14.68
N ALA A 147 12.78 -9.75 -13.89
CA ALA A 147 14.20 -9.44 -14.09
C ALA A 147 14.78 -9.99 -15.41
N GLN A 148 14.10 -10.93 -16.07
CA GLN A 148 14.47 -11.49 -17.35
C GLN A 148 13.78 -10.82 -18.54
N ILE A 149 12.86 -9.87 -18.29
CA ILE A 149 12.18 -9.13 -19.35
C ILE A 149 13.17 -8.10 -19.94
N PRO A 150 13.36 -8.09 -21.28
CA PRO A 150 14.30 -7.19 -21.95
C PRO A 150 14.01 -5.70 -21.77
#